data_AF-A0A1M6KNL3-F1
#
_entry.id   AF-A0A1M6KNL3-F1
#
_cell.length_a   1.000
_cell.length_b   1.000
_cell.length_c   1.000
_cell.angle_alpha   90.00
_cell.angle_beta   90.00
_cell.angle_gamma   90.00
#
_symmetry.space_group_name_H-M   'P 1'
#
loop_
_entity.id
_entity.type
_entity.pdbx_description
1 polymer ?
#
loop_
_entity_poly.entity_id
_entity_poly.type
_entity_poly.pdbx_seq_one_letter_code
_entity_poly.pdbx_strand_id
1 'polypeptide(L)'
;MSIIRKAQLLILALTAGTGLAVLFTLDKVPALSLVDTMLSPQESGNIAPGSIVEDPHPESHRKRVFRKVFAPNNKVPEYLLCSIDDDPDRINAYGLYHPADLSIALENLRQLKMRSIFITTHLQWPELDQVELNALSSAIGKFEHATIATPVKRSVKGDPIPDYFIRASLPASEVSGDSSSLPRVNQLSLAPNITIPQNTLAGFSQIESEEALENSIPLVARWDDRIIFYAPLLELLQHLGLTIDDLYIEAGQYIRLGNKGNIIPIDEFGHYKTDYQATEEPYTVTAAYSGEVSMIGITQTSAILSADGEKSSVYSAISNPYNAIAQIAHTPTVGEESTLTRFPLWLEILLVLDLAALGAWLFAYRSSRRHTVFTIALFTTGAIIFVLNRFTAYWSPSAPYFLTLISAWIFTSLLSRPVRKKLRQSKSSAASSTKDQKKEPATRASEEEISAAKAPSQKKESRDPKPATKKTSEPAGKPFKASLEKNSQDKKSKQEIKLSKPEKENTHTGKPSAQAFEEELIPDEATMFSAASEKQAEKKTNQADADDTSAKTEKSSESNKQATAPGQITSKVKIDIKTEYPFYPADSEDK
;
A
#
# COMPACT_ATOMS: atom_id res chain seq x y z
N MET A 1 -57.59 25.39 7.52
CA MET A 1 -56.60 24.28 7.45
C MET A 1 -56.58 23.54 8.79
N SER A 2 -56.82 22.22 8.82
CA SER A 2 -56.89 21.45 10.07
C SER A 2 -55.55 21.50 10.82
N ILE A 3 -55.57 21.44 12.17
CA ILE A 3 -54.37 21.44 13.04
C ILE A 3 -53.38 20.34 12.61
N ILE A 4 -53.90 19.22 12.10
CA ILE A 4 -53.12 18.10 11.58
C ILE A 4 -52.33 18.50 10.32
N ARG A 5 -52.95 19.20 9.35
CA ARG A 5 -52.25 19.66 8.14
C ARG A 5 -51.14 20.67 8.44
N LYS A 6 -51.35 21.57 9.42
CA LYS A 6 -50.30 22.50 9.86
C LYS A 6 -49.10 21.76 10.48
N ALA A 7 -49.37 20.73 11.30
CA ALA A 7 -48.32 19.90 11.88
C ALA A 7 -47.56 19.07 10.81
N GLN A 8 -48.25 18.57 9.80
CA GLN A 8 -47.63 17.84 8.68
C GLN A 8 -46.70 18.73 7.85
N LEU A 9 -47.14 19.96 7.52
CA LEU A 9 -46.31 20.92 6.79
C LEU A 9 -45.06 21.34 7.58
N LEU A 10 -45.19 21.51 8.90
CA LEU A 10 -44.05 21.84 9.76
C LEU A 10 -43.04 20.69 9.83
N ILE A 11 -43.51 19.44 9.94
CA ILE A 11 -42.64 18.25 9.94
C ILE A 11 -41.92 18.14 8.60
N LEU A 12 -42.64 18.25 7.48
CA LEU A 12 -42.07 18.22 6.12
C LEU A 12 -40.93 19.24 5.98
N ALA A 13 -41.17 20.49 6.37
CA ALA A 13 -40.17 21.56 6.24
C ALA A 13 -38.93 21.30 7.09
N LEU A 14 -39.10 20.83 8.34
CA LEU A 14 -37.97 20.51 9.22
C LEU A 14 -37.15 19.32 8.71
N THR A 15 -37.81 18.26 8.21
CA THR A 15 -37.13 17.06 7.75
C THR A 15 -36.48 17.22 6.38
N ALA A 16 -37.10 18.00 5.48
CA ALA A 16 -36.48 18.37 4.22
C ALA A 16 -35.27 19.27 4.46
N GLY A 17 -35.38 20.23 5.38
CA GLY A 17 -34.28 21.11 5.78
C GLY A 17 -33.08 20.34 6.33
N THR A 18 -33.28 19.36 7.21
CA THR A 18 -32.19 18.52 7.73
C THR A 18 -31.54 17.68 6.63
N GLY A 19 -32.34 17.05 5.76
CA GLY A 19 -31.82 16.26 4.65
C GLY A 19 -30.99 17.05 3.65
N LEU A 20 -31.49 18.20 3.24
CA LEU A 20 -30.78 19.08 2.31
C LEU A 20 -29.52 19.65 2.94
N ALA A 21 -29.57 20.08 4.20
CA ALA A 21 -28.39 20.55 4.91
C ALA A 21 -27.30 19.48 4.92
N VAL A 22 -27.63 18.25 5.30
CA VAL A 22 -26.70 17.11 5.29
C VAL A 22 -26.16 16.83 3.89
N LEU A 23 -27.00 16.85 2.86
CA LEU A 23 -26.61 16.58 1.47
C LEU A 23 -25.52 17.57 0.99
N PHE A 24 -25.61 18.84 1.40
CA PHE A 24 -24.65 19.88 1.02
C PHE A 24 -23.45 20.01 1.97
N THR A 25 -23.53 19.47 3.19
CA THR A 25 -22.44 19.52 4.19
C THR A 25 -21.70 18.20 4.36
N LEU A 26 -22.07 17.15 3.64
CA LEU A 26 -21.55 15.80 3.81
C LEU A 26 -20.02 15.75 3.74
N ASP A 27 -19.44 16.44 2.76
CA ASP A 27 -17.99 16.45 2.52
C ASP A 27 -17.20 17.15 3.63
N LYS A 28 -17.87 17.91 4.50
CA LYS A 28 -17.25 18.68 5.58
C LYS A 28 -17.28 17.98 6.94
N VAL A 29 -18.00 16.85 7.06
CA VAL A 29 -18.21 16.19 8.36
C VAL A 29 -17.74 14.73 8.30
N PRO A 30 -16.56 14.41 8.85
CA PRO A 30 -15.98 13.06 8.76
C PRO A 30 -16.80 11.99 9.48
N ALA A 31 -17.64 12.36 10.45
CA ALA A 31 -18.55 11.40 11.10
C ALA A 31 -19.64 10.88 10.13
N LEU A 32 -20.00 11.66 9.11
CA LEU A 32 -21.02 11.26 8.13
C LEU A 32 -20.45 10.37 7.03
N SER A 33 -19.16 10.49 6.71
CA SER A 33 -18.52 9.61 5.74
C SER A 33 -18.45 8.16 6.23
N LEU A 34 -18.31 7.93 7.55
CA LEU A 34 -18.33 6.57 8.14
C LEU A 34 -19.63 5.80 7.82
N VAL A 35 -20.78 6.48 7.81
CA VAL A 35 -22.07 5.85 7.47
C VAL A 35 -22.11 5.43 6.00
N ASP A 36 -21.51 6.24 5.14
CA ASP A 36 -21.41 5.93 3.71
C ASP A 36 -20.39 4.83 3.43
N THR A 37 -19.27 4.78 4.17
CA THR A 37 -18.30 3.69 4.12
C THR A 37 -18.95 2.34 4.44
N MET A 38 -19.78 2.27 5.49
CA MET A 38 -20.45 1.01 5.89
C MET A 38 -21.40 0.40 4.83
N LEU A 39 -21.95 1.23 3.94
CA LEU A 39 -22.89 0.80 2.90
C LEU A 39 -22.30 0.88 1.48
N SER A 40 -21.07 1.35 1.38
CA SER A 40 -20.30 1.25 0.15
C SER A 40 -19.83 -0.21 -0.03
N PRO A 41 -19.63 -0.67 -1.27
CA PRO A 41 -19.10 -2.01 -1.55
C PRO A 41 -17.62 -2.18 -1.15
N GLN A 42 -17.09 -1.29 -0.30
CA GLN A 42 -15.71 -1.22 0.14
C GLN A 42 -15.39 -2.37 1.08
N GLU A 43 -14.47 -3.25 0.67
CA GLU A 43 -13.69 -4.07 1.60
C GLU A 43 -12.45 -3.25 1.96
N SER A 44 -12.60 -2.29 2.87
CA SER A 44 -11.47 -1.49 3.33
C SER A 44 -10.52 -2.38 4.12
N GLY A 45 -9.32 -2.61 3.58
CA GLY A 45 -8.18 -3.11 4.36
C GLY A 45 -7.67 -4.50 4.00
N ASN A 46 -8.37 -5.30 3.18
CA ASN A 46 -7.84 -6.59 2.71
C ASN A 46 -7.54 -6.51 1.22
N ILE A 47 -6.26 -6.28 0.89
CA ILE A 47 -5.72 -6.39 -0.47
C ILE A 47 -5.57 -7.87 -0.81
N ALA A 48 -6.71 -8.56 -0.89
CA ALA A 48 -6.77 -9.94 -1.34
C ALA A 48 -7.14 -9.97 -2.83
N PRO A 49 -6.70 -10.97 -3.59
CA PRO A 49 -7.21 -11.19 -4.94
C PRO A 49 -8.74 -11.21 -4.95
N GLY A 50 -9.35 -10.39 -5.80
CA GLY A 50 -10.80 -10.22 -5.88
C GLY A 50 -11.36 -9.01 -5.11
N SER A 51 -10.56 -8.37 -4.24
CA SER A 51 -10.90 -7.12 -3.58
C SER A 51 -11.00 -5.95 -4.57
N ILE A 52 -11.60 -4.85 -4.13
CA ILE A 52 -11.79 -3.63 -4.91
C ILE A 52 -11.13 -2.48 -4.15
N VAL A 53 -10.19 -1.79 -4.80
CA VAL A 53 -9.48 -0.62 -4.26
C VAL A 53 -10.07 0.65 -4.89
N GLU A 54 -10.34 1.66 -4.06
CA GLU A 54 -10.80 2.97 -4.51
C GLU A 54 -9.60 3.90 -4.72
N ASP A 55 -9.51 4.54 -5.89
CA ASP A 55 -8.49 5.55 -6.12
C ASP A 55 -8.86 6.84 -5.39
N PRO A 56 -7.92 7.47 -4.64
CA PRO A 56 -8.12 8.81 -4.15
C PRO A 56 -8.20 9.77 -5.35
N HIS A 57 -9.41 10.20 -5.71
CA HIS A 57 -9.60 11.12 -6.83
C HIS A 57 -9.72 12.57 -6.33
N PRO A 58 -8.75 13.45 -6.63
CA PRO A 58 -8.67 14.79 -6.02
C PRO A 58 -9.71 15.79 -6.56
N GLU A 59 -10.28 15.58 -7.74
CA GLU A 59 -11.02 16.66 -8.44
C GLU A 59 -12.54 16.54 -8.40
N SER A 60 -13.11 15.39 -7.99
CA SER A 60 -14.56 15.25 -7.97
C SER A 60 -15.07 14.24 -6.95
N HIS A 61 -15.61 14.75 -5.83
CA HIS A 61 -16.40 13.97 -4.86
C HIS A 61 -17.65 13.28 -5.45
N ARG A 62 -17.91 13.47 -6.75
CA ARG A 62 -19.03 12.88 -7.49
C ARG A 62 -18.62 11.70 -8.37
N LYS A 63 -17.33 11.43 -8.53
CA LYS A 63 -16.84 10.25 -9.24
C LYS A 63 -15.97 9.45 -8.28
N ARG A 64 -16.25 8.17 -8.16
CA ARG A 64 -15.40 7.22 -7.44
C ARG A 64 -14.85 6.24 -8.45
N VAL A 65 -13.53 6.07 -8.47
CA VAL A 65 -12.86 5.15 -9.38
C VAL A 65 -12.45 3.95 -8.56
N PHE A 66 -12.90 2.78 -8.99
CA PHE A 66 -12.63 1.52 -8.34
C PHE A 66 -11.84 0.64 -9.28
N ARG A 67 -10.87 -0.09 -8.75
CA ARG A 67 -10.13 -1.06 -9.52
C ARG A 67 -10.16 -2.41 -8.83
N LYS A 68 -10.36 -3.46 -9.63
CA LYS A 68 -10.36 -4.83 -9.11
C LYS A 68 -8.93 -5.33 -8.97
N VAL A 69 -8.65 -5.99 -7.85
CA VAL A 69 -7.37 -6.63 -7.58
C VAL A 69 -7.39 -8.05 -8.14
N PHE A 70 -6.37 -8.39 -8.92
CA PHE A 70 -6.16 -9.70 -9.51
C PHE A 70 -5.06 -10.44 -8.75
N ALA A 71 -5.07 -11.77 -8.83
CA ALA A 71 -4.01 -12.58 -8.26
C ALA A 71 -2.63 -12.19 -8.85
N PRO A 72 -1.53 -12.47 -8.12
CA PRO A 72 -0.19 -12.23 -8.63
C PRO A 72 -0.01 -12.86 -10.00
N ASN A 73 0.65 -12.13 -10.90
CA ASN A 73 1.10 -12.72 -12.15
C ASN A 73 2.36 -13.56 -11.87
N ASN A 74 2.43 -14.77 -12.41
CA ASN A 74 3.58 -15.64 -12.23
C ASN A 74 4.79 -15.22 -13.09
N LYS A 75 4.65 -14.18 -13.92
CA LYS A 75 5.74 -13.69 -14.75
C LYS A 75 6.69 -12.83 -13.91
N VAL A 76 7.77 -13.45 -13.42
CA VAL A 76 8.90 -12.76 -12.80
C VAL A 76 9.66 -11.99 -13.90
N PRO A 77 10.18 -10.78 -13.63
CA PRO A 77 10.93 -10.06 -14.64
C PRO A 77 12.27 -10.76 -14.92
N GLU A 78 12.62 -10.84 -16.20
CA GLU A 78 13.80 -11.56 -16.66
C GLU A 78 15.04 -10.66 -16.56
N TYR A 79 15.98 -11.03 -15.70
CA TYR A 79 17.25 -10.31 -15.51
C TYR A 79 18.45 -11.19 -15.87
N LEU A 80 19.49 -10.55 -16.40
CA LEU A 80 20.84 -11.11 -16.47
C LEU A 80 21.56 -10.80 -15.15
N LEU A 81 21.89 -11.81 -14.34
CA LEU A 81 22.71 -11.61 -13.15
C LEU A 81 24.19 -11.62 -13.52
N CYS A 82 24.85 -10.47 -13.35
CA CYS A 82 26.28 -10.30 -13.51
C CYS A 82 26.93 -10.33 -12.12
N SER A 83 27.58 -11.45 -11.78
CA SER A 83 28.19 -11.65 -10.47
C SER A 83 29.66 -11.22 -10.47
N ILE A 84 30.04 -10.36 -9.53
CA ILE A 84 31.42 -10.01 -9.20
C ILE A 84 31.90 -11.10 -8.24
N ASP A 85 32.71 -12.01 -8.75
CA ASP A 85 33.25 -13.14 -8.00
C ASP A 85 34.63 -12.83 -7.44
N ASP A 86 35.04 -13.67 -6.49
CA ASP A 86 36.39 -13.80 -5.99
C ASP A 86 37.24 -14.47 -7.05
N ASP A 87 37.68 -13.67 -8.01
CA ASP A 87 38.46 -14.11 -9.15
C ASP A 87 39.51 -15.21 -8.83
N PRO A 88 39.41 -16.41 -9.42
CA PRO A 88 40.37 -17.49 -9.20
C PRO A 88 41.79 -17.16 -9.71
N ASP A 89 41.90 -16.24 -10.68
CA ASP A 89 43.17 -15.83 -11.30
C ASP A 89 43.89 -14.70 -10.53
N ARG A 90 43.32 -14.25 -9.40
CA ARG A 90 43.85 -13.20 -8.49
C ARG A 90 43.98 -11.79 -9.10
N ILE A 91 43.34 -11.51 -10.22
CA ILE A 91 43.21 -10.14 -10.76
C ILE A 91 42.37 -9.30 -9.77
N ASN A 92 41.37 -9.89 -9.11
CA ASN A 92 40.56 -9.25 -8.07
C ASN A 92 40.93 -9.67 -6.64
N ALA A 93 42.16 -9.38 -6.19
CA ALA A 93 42.64 -9.82 -4.87
C ALA A 93 41.91 -9.20 -3.65
N TYR A 94 41.14 -8.12 -3.85
CA TYR A 94 40.57 -7.28 -2.77
C TYR A 94 39.05 -7.37 -2.60
N GLY A 95 38.36 -8.21 -3.38
CA GLY A 95 36.93 -8.48 -3.22
C GLY A 95 35.98 -7.42 -3.84
N LEU A 96 36.44 -6.22 -4.17
CA LEU A 96 35.66 -5.28 -4.99
C LEU A 96 36.48 -4.90 -6.22
N TYR A 97 35.86 -4.93 -7.40
CA TYR A 97 36.51 -4.47 -8.62
C TYR A 97 36.96 -3.03 -8.48
N HIS A 98 38.12 -2.74 -9.06
CA HIS A 98 38.53 -1.37 -9.28
C HIS A 98 37.45 -0.66 -10.11
N PRO A 99 37.15 0.64 -9.91
CA PRO A 99 36.16 1.36 -10.70
C PRO A 99 36.37 1.23 -12.21
N ALA A 100 37.63 1.13 -12.65
CA ALA A 100 37.99 0.91 -14.05
C ALA A 100 37.50 -0.46 -14.57
N ASP A 101 37.70 -1.54 -13.81
CA ASP A 101 37.27 -2.89 -14.19
C ASP A 101 35.74 -3.00 -14.18
N LEU A 102 35.10 -2.36 -13.20
CA LEU A 102 33.63 -2.24 -13.16
C LEU A 102 33.11 -1.51 -14.40
N SER A 103 33.81 -0.45 -14.84
CA SER A 103 33.47 0.29 -16.07
C SER A 103 33.56 -0.58 -17.33
N ILE A 104 34.55 -1.48 -17.39
CA ILE A 104 34.71 -2.43 -18.50
C ILE A 104 33.57 -3.45 -18.48
N ALA A 105 33.24 -4.02 -17.30
CA ALA A 105 32.12 -4.95 -17.17
C ALA A 105 30.79 -4.29 -17.61
N LEU A 106 30.55 -3.04 -17.21
CA LEU A 106 29.39 -2.25 -17.65
C LEU A 106 29.38 -2.02 -19.17
N GLU A 107 30.53 -1.72 -19.77
CA GLU A 107 30.64 -1.55 -21.23
C GLU A 107 30.35 -2.86 -21.97
N ASN A 108 30.79 -4.00 -21.45
CA ASN A 108 30.49 -5.33 -22.01
C ASN A 108 28.99 -5.63 -21.94
N LEU A 109 28.34 -5.37 -20.80
CA LEU A 109 26.88 -5.51 -20.66
C LEU A 109 26.12 -4.63 -21.67
N ARG A 110 26.61 -3.42 -21.93
CA ARG A 110 26.06 -2.53 -22.95
C ARG A 110 26.24 -3.10 -24.36
N GLN A 111 27.39 -3.72 -24.66
CA GLN A 111 27.61 -4.41 -25.94
C GLN A 111 26.69 -5.62 -26.12
N LEU A 112 26.29 -6.27 -25.02
CA LEU A 112 25.24 -7.30 -24.98
C LEU A 112 23.81 -6.71 -25.11
N LYS A 113 23.68 -5.41 -25.43
CA LYS A 113 22.41 -4.68 -25.64
C LYS A 113 21.55 -4.55 -24.39
N MET A 114 22.14 -4.65 -23.20
CA MET A 114 21.46 -4.28 -21.95
C MET A 114 21.15 -2.79 -21.97
N ARG A 115 19.91 -2.44 -21.59
CA ARG A 115 19.40 -1.07 -21.56
C ARG A 115 19.32 -0.52 -20.14
N SER A 116 18.98 -1.37 -19.16
CA SER A 116 18.98 -1.02 -17.74
C SER A 116 20.01 -1.80 -16.93
N ILE A 117 20.52 -1.19 -15.88
CA ILE A 117 21.47 -1.80 -14.94
C ILE A 117 21.07 -1.51 -13.50
N PHE A 118 20.98 -2.57 -12.69
CA PHE A 118 20.82 -2.47 -11.25
C PHE A 118 22.13 -2.82 -10.54
N ILE A 119 22.75 -1.86 -9.88
CA ILE A 119 24.03 -2.03 -9.19
C ILE A 119 23.77 -2.21 -7.71
N THR A 120 24.02 -3.43 -7.21
CA THR A 120 23.72 -3.84 -5.83
C THR A 120 24.99 -3.95 -4.99
N THR A 121 26.12 -3.45 -5.47
CA THR A 121 27.37 -3.34 -4.73
C THR A 121 27.60 -1.92 -4.22
N HIS A 122 28.32 -1.78 -3.11
CA HIS A 122 28.71 -0.50 -2.54
C HIS A 122 29.69 0.26 -3.44
N LEU A 123 29.30 1.45 -3.89
CA LEU A 123 30.08 2.30 -4.80
C LEU A 123 30.96 3.29 -4.03
N GLN A 124 31.81 2.79 -3.14
CA GLN A 124 32.71 3.61 -2.32
C GLN A 124 34.14 3.10 -2.34
N TRP A 125 35.07 3.95 -2.79
CA TRP A 125 36.52 3.69 -2.79
C TRP A 125 37.29 4.86 -2.16
N PRO A 126 37.39 4.92 -0.81
CA PRO A 126 37.87 6.12 -0.10
C PRO A 126 39.32 6.51 -0.42
N GLU A 127 40.11 5.57 -0.94
CA GLU A 127 41.54 5.76 -1.26
C GLU A 127 41.77 6.26 -2.70
N LEU A 128 40.74 6.26 -3.56
CA LEU A 128 40.86 6.63 -4.97
C LEU A 128 40.51 8.10 -5.21
N ASP A 129 41.16 8.69 -6.21
CA ASP A 129 40.88 10.06 -6.63
C ASP A 129 39.60 10.18 -7.47
N GLN A 130 39.09 11.40 -7.62
CA GLN A 130 37.86 11.62 -8.38
C GLN A 130 38.03 11.35 -9.89
N VAL A 131 39.26 11.44 -10.42
CA VAL A 131 39.52 11.28 -11.85
C VAL A 131 39.31 9.83 -12.26
N GLU A 132 39.79 8.89 -11.45
CA GLU A 132 39.61 7.45 -11.66
C GLU A 132 38.14 7.03 -11.51
N LEU A 133 37.40 7.68 -10.60
CA LEU A 133 35.97 7.43 -10.37
C LEU A 133 35.06 7.95 -11.50
N ASN A 134 35.52 8.92 -12.29
CA ASN A 134 34.72 9.50 -13.38
C ASN A 134 34.50 8.53 -14.54
N ALA A 135 35.41 7.57 -14.76
CA ALA A 135 35.22 6.53 -15.78
C ALA A 135 33.97 5.68 -15.48
N LEU A 136 33.78 5.32 -14.21
CA LEU A 136 32.63 4.55 -13.76
C LEU A 136 31.34 5.35 -13.86
N SER A 137 31.35 6.61 -13.39
CA SER A 137 30.20 7.51 -13.57
C SER A 137 29.79 7.61 -15.04
N SER A 138 30.76 7.78 -15.93
CA SER A 138 30.53 7.84 -17.37
C SER A 138 29.98 6.53 -17.94
N ALA A 139 30.45 5.37 -17.47
CA ALA A 139 29.96 4.07 -17.91
C ALA A 139 28.50 3.83 -17.48
N ILE A 140 28.15 4.16 -16.23
CA ILE A 140 26.76 4.08 -15.73
C ILE A 140 25.85 5.02 -16.53
N GLY A 141 26.34 6.22 -16.86
CA GLY A 141 25.58 7.22 -17.62
C GLY A 141 25.24 6.82 -19.06
N LYS A 142 25.83 5.74 -19.60
CA LYS A 142 25.53 5.24 -20.96
C LYS A 142 24.29 4.34 -21.04
N PHE A 143 23.77 3.87 -19.91
CA PHE A 143 22.53 3.08 -19.87
C PHE A 143 21.31 3.98 -20.04
N GLU A 144 20.18 3.41 -20.49
CA GLU A 144 18.92 4.14 -20.55
C GLU A 144 18.43 4.46 -19.14
N HIS A 145 18.53 3.46 -18.26
CA HIS A 145 18.15 3.55 -16.86
C HIS A 145 19.19 2.86 -15.99
N ALA A 146 19.44 3.41 -14.80
CA ALA A 146 20.26 2.75 -13.79
C ALA A 146 19.65 2.90 -12.41
N THR A 147 19.84 1.89 -11.57
CA THR A 147 19.48 1.91 -10.16
C THR A 147 20.72 1.57 -9.33
N ILE A 148 20.94 2.30 -8.24
CA ILE A 148 22.00 2.01 -7.26
C ILE A 148 21.41 1.81 -5.87
N ALA A 149 22.05 0.97 -5.07
CA ALA A 149 21.65 0.67 -3.71
C ALA A 149 22.64 1.29 -2.70
N THR A 150 22.13 1.94 -1.65
CA THR A 150 22.97 2.56 -0.61
C THR A 150 22.39 2.33 0.79
N PRO A 151 23.18 1.91 1.79
CA PRO A 151 22.67 1.71 3.14
C PRO A 151 22.39 3.05 3.83
N VAL A 152 21.29 3.10 4.59
CA VAL A 152 20.86 4.30 5.33
C VAL A 152 20.78 4.00 6.82
N LYS A 153 20.90 5.04 7.64
CA LYS A 153 20.76 4.95 9.09
C LYS A 153 20.09 6.16 9.68
N ARG A 154 19.65 5.99 10.93
CA ARG A 154 19.26 7.07 11.82
C ARG A 154 20.45 7.44 12.70
N SER A 155 20.84 8.70 12.64
CA SER A 155 21.89 9.32 13.44
C SER A 155 21.33 10.48 14.26
N VAL A 156 22.06 10.89 15.29
CA VAL A 156 21.69 12.07 16.10
C VAL A 156 21.91 13.35 15.29
N LYS A 157 22.97 13.38 14.47
CA LYS A 157 23.25 14.46 13.53
C LYS A 157 22.73 14.05 12.16
N GLY A 158 21.74 14.77 11.65
CA GLY A 158 21.22 14.56 10.30
C GLY A 158 22.09 15.26 9.27
N ASP A 159 22.28 14.58 8.14
CA ASP A 159 22.84 15.15 6.92
C ASP A 159 21.68 15.52 5.97
N PRO A 160 21.85 16.55 5.13
CA PRO A 160 20.86 16.85 4.10
C PRO A 160 20.71 15.68 3.14
N ILE A 161 19.48 15.45 2.66
CA ILE A 161 19.22 14.41 1.66
C ILE A 161 20.01 14.70 0.37
N PRO A 162 20.82 13.75 -0.15
CA PRO A 162 21.57 13.96 -1.37
C PRO A 162 20.68 14.09 -2.61
N ASP A 163 21.10 14.88 -3.60
CA ASP A 163 20.32 15.14 -4.83
C ASP A 163 19.86 13.88 -5.56
N TYR A 164 20.68 12.83 -5.58
CA TYR A 164 20.35 11.56 -6.21
C TYR A 164 19.26 10.76 -5.47
N PHE A 165 19.11 10.96 -4.16
CA PHE A 165 17.96 10.47 -3.40
C PHE A 165 16.74 11.38 -3.58
N ILE A 166 16.92 12.69 -3.71
CA ILE A 166 15.81 13.63 -3.96
C ILE A 166 15.08 13.24 -5.25
N ARG A 167 15.81 12.96 -6.34
CA ARG A 167 15.24 12.53 -7.62
C ARG A 167 14.43 11.22 -7.53
N ALA A 168 14.76 10.38 -6.56
CA ALA A 168 14.14 9.09 -6.32
C ALA A 168 13.22 9.12 -5.08
N SER A 169 12.59 10.26 -4.78
CA SER A 169 11.78 10.43 -3.57
C SER A 169 10.51 11.24 -3.81
N LEU A 170 9.46 10.94 -3.06
CA LEU A 170 8.22 11.71 -3.03
C LEU A 170 8.17 12.64 -1.82
N PRO A 171 7.53 13.82 -1.90
CA PRO A 171 7.23 14.60 -0.71
C PRO A 171 6.24 13.83 0.17
N ALA A 172 6.37 13.90 1.49
CA ALA A 172 5.46 13.22 2.41
C ALA A 172 4.01 13.75 2.30
N SER A 173 3.80 14.92 1.71
CA SER A 173 2.46 15.47 1.41
C SER A 173 1.74 14.75 0.27
N GLU A 174 2.46 14.03 -0.59
CA GLU A 174 1.87 13.25 -1.69
C GLU A 174 1.51 11.82 -1.26
N VAL A 175 1.97 11.40 -0.07
CA VAL A 175 1.60 10.12 0.53
C VAL A 175 0.26 10.25 1.25
N SER A 176 -0.66 9.35 0.93
CA SER A 176 -1.95 9.25 1.63
C SER A 176 -1.80 8.46 2.93
N GLY A 177 -2.60 8.78 3.94
CA GLY A 177 -2.51 8.14 5.26
C GLY A 177 -1.51 8.81 6.21
N ASP A 178 -1.24 8.16 7.34
CA ASP A 178 -0.29 8.68 8.34
C ASP A 178 1.13 8.19 8.05
N SER A 179 1.97 9.07 7.49
CA SER A 179 3.39 8.78 7.22
C SER A 179 4.30 9.03 8.43
N SER A 180 3.75 9.32 9.62
CA SER A 180 4.54 9.63 10.82
C SER A 180 5.17 8.40 11.49
N SER A 181 4.57 7.22 11.27
CA SER A 181 5.02 5.91 11.77
C SER A 181 6.14 5.30 10.92
N LEU A 182 6.37 5.80 9.70
CA LEU A 182 7.42 5.30 8.83
C LEU A 182 8.82 5.47 9.47
N PRO A 183 9.73 4.51 9.25
CA PRO A 183 11.10 4.55 9.75
C PRO A 183 11.79 5.85 9.38
N ARG A 184 12.37 6.53 10.37
CA ARG A 184 13.08 7.79 10.14
C ARG A 184 14.56 7.55 9.93
N VAL A 185 15.08 8.04 8.82
CA VAL A 185 16.49 8.04 8.49
C VAL A 185 16.94 9.47 8.21
N ASN A 186 18.22 9.75 8.40
CA ASN A 186 18.76 11.09 8.19
C ASN A 186 20.24 11.09 7.81
N GLN A 187 20.81 9.93 7.47
CA GLN A 187 22.20 9.82 7.09
C GLN A 187 22.43 8.57 6.22
N LEU A 188 23.38 8.66 5.28
CA LEU A 188 23.90 7.51 4.57
C LEU A 188 24.96 6.82 5.43
N SER A 189 24.88 5.49 5.54
CA SER A 189 25.91 4.73 6.25
C SER A 189 27.19 4.62 5.45
N LEU A 190 27.03 4.42 4.14
CA LEU A 190 28.12 4.25 3.20
C LEU A 190 27.82 5.05 1.92
N ALA A 191 28.15 6.34 1.93
CA ALA A 191 27.85 7.23 0.82
C ALA A 191 28.72 6.89 -0.41
N PRO A 192 28.14 6.79 -1.62
CA PRO A 192 28.91 6.68 -2.84
C PRO A 192 29.86 7.86 -3.01
N ASN A 193 31.11 7.62 -3.44
CA ASN A 193 32.08 8.67 -3.74
C ASN A 193 32.22 8.98 -5.23
N ILE A 194 31.38 8.36 -6.06
CA ILE A 194 31.26 8.66 -7.49
C ILE A 194 30.24 9.78 -7.72
N THR A 195 30.38 10.52 -8.83
CA THR A 195 29.30 11.41 -9.30
C THR A 195 28.16 10.56 -9.86
N ILE A 196 26.96 10.65 -9.29
CA ILE A 196 25.81 9.86 -9.74
C ILE A 196 25.18 10.49 -10.99
N PRO A 197 25.11 9.76 -12.12
CA PRO A 197 24.47 10.26 -13.35
C PRO A 197 22.98 10.59 -13.18
N GLN A 198 22.45 11.45 -14.05
CA GLN A 198 21.05 11.92 -13.97
C GLN A 198 20.02 10.83 -14.31
N ASN A 199 20.38 9.87 -15.17
CA ASN A 199 19.56 8.69 -15.49
C ASN A 199 19.56 7.62 -14.39
N THR A 200 20.24 7.88 -13.27
CA THR A 200 20.35 6.93 -12.16
C THR A 200 19.44 7.31 -11.00
N LEU A 201 18.62 6.34 -10.56
CA LEU A 201 17.87 6.42 -9.31
C LEU A 201 18.65 5.75 -8.19
N ALA A 202 18.61 6.34 -7.01
CA ALA A 202 19.24 5.78 -5.82
C ALA A 202 18.18 5.39 -4.80
N GLY A 203 18.21 4.12 -4.39
CA GLY A 203 17.36 3.60 -3.33
C GLY A 203 18.18 3.17 -2.14
N PHE A 204 17.50 3.03 -1.00
CA PHE A 204 18.16 2.45 0.16
C PHE A 204 18.27 0.93 0.02
N SER A 205 19.34 0.34 0.54
CA SER A 205 19.57 -1.11 0.51
C SER A 205 19.19 -1.80 1.83
N GLN A 206 19.34 -1.09 2.94
CA GLN A 206 18.96 -1.51 4.28
C GLN A 206 18.86 -0.28 5.19
N ILE A 207 18.10 -0.42 6.28
CA ILE A 207 18.01 0.57 7.35
C ILE A 207 18.77 0.02 8.55
N GLU A 208 20.03 0.44 8.76
CA GLU A 208 20.92 -0.15 9.79
C GLU A 208 20.45 0.09 11.23
N SER A 209 19.52 1.02 11.42
CA SER A 209 18.91 1.29 12.72
C SER A 209 17.78 0.32 13.08
N GLU A 210 17.41 -0.57 12.16
CA GLU A 210 16.41 -1.61 12.36
C GLU A 210 17.06 -3.00 12.35
N GLU A 211 16.48 -3.92 13.12
CA GLU A 211 16.87 -5.32 13.05
C GLU A 211 16.28 -5.95 11.78
N ALA A 212 17.06 -6.78 11.10
CA ALA A 212 16.58 -7.53 9.95
C ALA A 212 15.50 -8.52 10.41
N LEU A 213 14.26 -8.27 10.00
CA LEU A 213 13.12 -9.14 10.26
C LEU A 213 13.07 -10.22 9.18
N GLU A 214 12.89 -11.48 9.59
CA GLU A 214 12.72 -12.60 8.66
C GLU A 214 11.49 -12.38 7.77
N ASN A 215 11.64 -12.64 6.46
CA ASN A 215 10.57 -12.51 5.46
C ASN A 215 9.93 -11.12 5.36
N SER A 216 10.65 -10.06 5.76
CA SER A 216 10.14 -8.70 5.80
C SER A 216 11.08 -7.73 5.06
N ILE A 217 10.57 -7.09 4.02
CA ILE A 217 11.34 -6.18 3.16
C ILE A 217 10.96 -4.74 3.50
N PRO A 218 11.88 -3.88 3.98
CA PRO A 218 11.59 -2.47 4.18
C PRO A 218 11.46 -1.78 2.81
N LEU A 219 10.28 -1.27 2.45
CA LEU A 219 10.05 -0.68 1.13
C LEU A 219 10.16 0.84 1.11
N VAL A 220 9.84 1.48 2.22
CA VAL A 220 9.84 2.95 2.36
C VAL A 220 10.47 3.38 3.67
N ALA A 221 11.11 4.55 3.64
CA ALA A 221 11.59 5.24 4.83
C ALA A 221 11.38 6.75 4.66
N ARG A 222 11.34 7.46 5.78
CA ARG A 222 11.16 8.91 5.82
C ARG A 222 12.50 9.60 6.12
N TRP A 223 12.92 10.47 5.21
CA TRP A 223 14.04 11.40 5.40
C TRP A 223 13.49 12.83 5.41
N ASP A 224 13.34 13.38 6.62
CA ASP A 224 12.72 14.68 6.88
C ASP A 224 11.29 14.80 6.30
N ASP A 225 11.14 15.62 5.27
CA ASP A 225 9.92 15.89 4.50
C ASP A 225 9.66 14.82 3.44
N ARG A 226 10.65 14.00 3.09
CA ARG A 226 10.58 13.12 1.91
C ARG A 226 10.47 11.66 2.27
N ILE A 227 9.85 10.90 1.38
CA ILE A 227 9.77 9.45 1.41
C ILE A 227 10.76 8.89 0.39
N ILE A 228 11.73 8.14 0.87
CA ILE A 228 12.73 7.43 0.06
C ILE A 228 12.33 5.97 -0.10
N PHE A 229 12.83 5.32 -1.15
CA PHE A 229 12.42 3.98 -1.55
C PHE A 229 13.54 2.96 -1.50
N TYR A 230 13.14 1.71 -1.30
CA TYR A 230 14.02 0.55 -1.38
C TYR A 230 14.51 0.36 -2.81
N ALA A 231 15.81 0.06 -2.99
CA ALA A 231 16.40 0.03 -4.33
C ALA A 231 15.76 -1.01 -5.29
N PRO A 232 15.46 -2.26 -4.87
CA PRO A 232 14.70 -3.21 -5.68
C PRO A 232 13.30 -2.74 -6.11
N LEU A 233 12.63 -1.92 -5.30
CA LEU A 233 11.34 -1.31 -5.68
C LEU A 233 11.53 -0.32 -6.83
N LEU A 234 12.59 0.49 -6.78
CA LEU A 234 12.93 1.45 -7.83
C LEU A 234 13.37 0.76 -9.12
N GLU A 235 14.14 -0.33 -9.03
CA GLU A 235 14.50 -1.11 -10.20
C GLU A 235 13.26 -1.73 -10.87
N LEU A 236 12.35 -2.29 -10.08
CA LEU A 236 11.09 -2.81 -10.63
C LEU A 236 10.27 -1.71 -11.31
N LEU A 237 10.23 -0.51 -10.73
CA LEU A 237 9.56 0.65 -11.32
C LEU A 237 10.16 1.02 -12.70
N GLN A 238 11.49 1.11 -12.80
CA GLN A 238 12.18 1.38 -14.06
C GLN A 238 11.97 0.26 -15.08
N HIS A 239 12.01 -1.00 -14.66
CA HIS A 239 11.76 -2.15 -15.52
C HIS A 239 10.36 -2.13 -16.14
N LEU A 240 9.38 -1.60 -15.40
CA LEU A 240 8.01 -1.40 -15.88
C LEU A 240 7.83 -0.13 -16.73
N GLY A 241 8.90 0.66 -16.94
CA GLY A 241 8.86 1.93 -17.67
C GLY A 241 8.07 3.02 -16.95
N LEU A 242 7.97 2.93 -15.61
CA LEU A 242 7.25 3.87 -14.77
C LEU A 242 8.22 4.88 -14.14
N THR A 243 7.69 6.03 -13.76
CA THR A 243 8.41 7.09 -13.05
C THR A 243 8.01 7.14 -11.58
N ILE A 244 8.77 7.88 -10.77
CA ILE A 244 8.48 8.07 -9.34
C ILE A 244 7.08 8.68 -9.13
N ASP A 245 6.64 9.56 -10.03
CA ASP A 245 5.34 10.22 -9.96
C ASP A 245 4.17 9.24 -10.23
N ASP A 246 4.45 8.06 -10.79
CA ASP A 246 3.47 6.99 -10.99
C ASP A 246 3.27 6.12 -9.74
N LEU A 247 4.01 6.37 -8.66
CA LEU A 247 3.84 5.64 -7.39
C LEU A 247 2.68 6.22 -6.58
N TYR A 248 1.75 5.36 -6.18
CA TYR A 248 0.71 5.70 -5.22
C TYR A 248 1.00 5.01 -3.89
N ILE A 249 1.06 5.78 -2.81
CA ILE A 249 1.39 5.26 -1.48
C ILE A 249 0.26 5.59 -0.53
N GLU A 250 -0.31 4.56 0.06
CA GLU A 250 -1.21 4.66 1.21
C GLU A 250 -0.48 4.06 2.42
N ALA A 251 0.09 4.93 3.25
CA ALA A 251 0.92 4.56 4.39
C ALA A 251 0.15 3.64 5.33
N GLY A 252 0.78 2.52 5.73
CA GLY A 252 0.15 1.49 6.54
C GLY A 252 -0.77 0.52 5.79
N GLN A 253 -0.88 0.64 4.46
CA GLN A 253 -1.74 -0.25 3.66
C GLN A 253 -1.03 -0.81 2.43
N TYR A 254 -0.63 0.02 1.46
CA TYR A 254 0.01 -0.45 0.23
C TYR A 254 0.81 0.61 -0.52
N ILE A 255 1.67 0.10 -1.41
CA ILE A 255 2.31 0.85 -2.49
C ILE A 255 1.79 0.28 -3.80
N ARG A 256 1.33 1.14 -4.70
CA ARG A 256 0.89 0.74 -6.04
C ARG A 256 1.80 1.32 -7.11
N LEU A 257 2.19 0.47 -8.06
CA LEU A 257 3.02 0.82 -9.21
C LEU A 257 2.14 1.23 -10.39
N GLY A 258 1.96 2.53 -10.61
CA GLY A 258 1.14 3.08 -11.68
C GLY A 258 -0.34 2.72 -11.56
N ASN A 259 -1.05 2.82 -12.68
CA ASN A 259 -2.51 2.63 -12.74
C ASN A 259 -2.94 1.15 -12.89
N LYS A 260 -2.10 0.32 -13.50
CA LYS A 260 -2.40 -1.09 -13.82
C LYS A 260 -1.34 -2.07 -13.30
N GLY A 261 -0.39 -1.60 -12.49
CA GLY A 261 0.70 -2.44 -12.02
C GLY A 261 0.38 -3.15 -10.71
N ASN A 262 1.46 -3.52 -10.03
CA ASN A 262 1.44 -4.24 -8.76
C ASN A 262 0.91 -3.38 -7.61
N ILE A 263 0.15 -4.00 -6.70
CA ILE A 263 -0.14 -3.50 -5.36
C ILE A 263 0.65 -4.32 -4.36
N ILE A 264 1.60 -3.67 -3.72
CA ILE A 264 2.48 -4.26 -2.73
C ILE A 264 1.94 -3.88 -1.35
N PRO A 265 1.41 -4.83 -0.56
CA PRO A 265 0.92 -4.52 0.77
C PRO A 265 2.07 -4.11 1.69
N ILE A 266 1.87 -3.07 2.48
CA ILE A 266 2.84 -2.61 3.49
C ILE A 266 2.17 -2.50 4.86
N ASP A 267 2.93 -2.75 5.91
CA ASP A 267 2.47 -2.49 7.28
C ASP A 267 2.65 -1.01 7.66
N GLU A 268 2.26 -0.67 8.90
CA GLU A 268 2.35 0.69 9.47
C GLU A 268 3.78 1.27 9.45
N PHE A 269 4.80 0.42 9.34
CA PHE A 269 6.21 0.80 9.28
C PHE A 269 6.77 0.73 7.84
N GLY A 270 5.93 0.44 6.84
CA GLY A 270 6.37 0.42 5.45
C GLY A 270 7.10 -0.86 5.04
N HIS A 271 6.96 -1.95 5.81
CA HIS A 271 7.53 -3.24 5.47
C HIS A 271 6.53 -4.11 4.70
N TYR A 272 7.03 -4.84 3.71
CA TYR A 272 6.29 -5.88 2.99
C TYR A 272 6.69 -7.26 3.49
N LYS A 273 5.70 -8.01 3.98
CA LYS A 273 5.89 -9.39 4.44
C LYS A 273 5.56 -10.37 3.34
N THR A 274 6.48 -11.28 3.03
CA THR A 274 6.34 -12.22 1.93
C THR A 274 6.90 -13.59 2.26
N ASP A 275 6.12 -14.62 1.95
CA ASP A 275 6.57 -16.02 2.01
C ASP A 275 6.98 -16.53 0.62
N TYR A 276 6.93 -15.67 -0.41
CA TYR A 276 7.31 -16.04 -1.76
C TYR A 276 8.84 -16.17 -1.88
N GLN A 277 9.28 -17.21 -2.56
CA GLN A 277 10.67 -17.41 -2.95
C GLN A 277 10.70 -17.72 -4.44
N ALA A 278 11.55 -17.00 -5.17
CA ALA A 278 11.73 -17.27 -6.59
C ALA A 278 12.21 -18.71 -6.79
N THR A 279 11.47 -19.49 -7.59
CA THR A 279 11.84 -20.88 -7.92
C THR A 279 12.72 -20.95 -9.17
N GLU A 280 12.67 -19.91 -10.01
CA GLU A 280 13.46 -19.81 -11.24
C GLU A 280 14.82 -19.17 -10.94
N GLU A 281 15.90 -19.83 -11.36
CA GLU A 281 17.25 -19.28 -11.22
C GLU A 281 17.53 -18.28 -12.36
N PRO A 282 18.08 -17.09 -12.05
CA PRO A 282 18.43 -16.12 -13.07
C PRO A 282 19.61 -16.62 -13.91
N TYR A 283 19.62 -16.25 -15.19
CA TYR A 283 20.78 -16.51 -16.03
C TYR A 283 21.96 -15.69 -15.50
N THR A 284 23.04 -16.38 -15.12
CA THR A 284 24.17 -15.79 -14.38
C THR A 284 25.45 -15.82 -15.21
N VAL A 285 26.18 -14.71 -15.19
CA VAL A 285 27.48 -14.51 -15.85
C VAL A 285 28.44 -13.87 -14.85
N THR A 286 29.70 -14.28 -14.84
CA THR A 286 30.72 -13.60 -14.04
C THR A 286 31.17 -12.31 -14.73
N ALA A 287 31.36 -11.24 -13.97
CA ALA A 287 31.75 -9.94 -14.48
C ALA A 287 33.11 -9.98 -15.25
N ALA A 288 34.05 -10.83 -14.83
CA ALA A 288 35.31 -11.09 -15.54
C ALA A 288 35.10 -11.66 -16.96
N TYR A 289 34.13 -12.55 -17.13
CA TYR A 289 33.81 -13.21 -18.39
C TYR A 289 32.74 -12.49 -19.21
N SER A 290 32.27 -11.32 -18.75
CA SER A 290 31.21 -10.55 -19.41
C SER A 290 31.50 -10.20 -20.88
N GLY A 291 32.78 -10.07 -21.25
CA GLY A 291 33.22 -9.79 -22.63
C GLY A 291 33.34 -11.04 -23.53
N GLU A 292 33.34 -12.24 -22.95
CA GLU A 292 33.49 -13.51 -23.69
C GLU A 292 32.15 -14.20 -23.97
N VAL A 293 31.07 -13.74 -23.34
CA VAL A 293 29.75 -14.33 -23.51
C VAL A 293 29.23 -14.04 -24.91
N SER A 294 29.12 -15.10 -25.73
CA SER A 294 28.47 -15.00 -27.03
C SER A 294 26.99 -14.60 -26.84
N MET A 295 26.46 -13.72 -27.69
CA MET A 295 25.04 -13.29 -27.68
C MET A 295 24.01 -14.43 -27.87
N ILE A 296 24.43 -15.69 -27.96
CA ILE A 296 23.57 -16.83 -28.24
C ILE A 296 22.79 -17.19 -26.96
N GLY A 297 21.53 -16.76 -26.89
CA GLY A 297 20.58 -17.13 -25.83
C GLY A 297 20.24 -16.04 -24.82
N ILE A 298 20.93 -14.89 -24.84
CA ILE A 298 20.59 -13.73 -24.00
C ILE A 298 19.45 -12.96 -24.68
N THR A 299 18.30 -12.91 -24.01
CA THR A 299 17.09 -12.18 -24.47
C THR A 299 16.71 -11.04 -23.55
N GLN A 300 17.34 -10.97 -22.37
CA GLN A 300 17.11 -9.98 -21.34
C GLN A 300 17.59 -8.60 -21.82
N THR A 301 16.91 -7.56 -21.34
CA THR A 301 17.27 -6.15 -21.59
C THR A 301 17.76 -5.43 -20.33
N SER A 302 17.71 -6.11 -19.19
CA SER A 302 18.04 -5.58 -17.86
C SER A 302 19.06 -6.50 -17.20
N ALA A 303 20.07 -5.90 -16.58
CA ALA A 303 21.12 -6.64 -15.87
C ALA A 303 21.18 -6.22 -14.39
N ILE A 304 21.55 -7.15 -13.53
CA ILE A 304 21.84 -6.91 -12.11
C ILE A 304 23.33 -7.15 -11.91
N LEU A 305 24.05 -6.18 -11.36
CA LEU A 305 25.46 -6.30 -11.00
C LEU A 305 25.57 -6.47 -9.48
N SER A 306 25.87 -7.68 -9.04
CA SER A 306 25.95 -8.05 -7.62
C SER A 306 27.34 -8.58 -7.26
N ALA A 307 27.72 -8.48 -5.99
CA ALA A 307 28.96 -9.04 -5.46
C ALA A 307 28.63 -10.29 -4.65
N ASP A 308 28.90 -11.48 -5.20
CA ASP A 308 28.42 -12.76 -4.63
C ASP A 308 29.54 -13.76 -4.28
N GLY A 309 30.81 -13.39 -4.43
CA GLY A 309 31.94 -14.24 -4.01
C GLY A 309 32.19 -14.20 -2.49
N GLU A 310 33.06 -15.10 -2.01
CA GLU A 310 33.30 -15.32 -0.57
C GLU A 310 33.80 -14.05 0.15
N LYS A 311 34.69 -13.28 -0.47
CA LYS A 311 35.25 -12.01 0.01
C LYS A 311 34.49 -10.81 -0.54
N SER A 312 34.01 -10.91 -1.77
CA SER A 312 33.30 -9.85 -2.46
C SER A 312 31.90 -9.59 -1.91
N SER A 313 31.25 -10.59 -1.32
CA SER A 313 29.95 -10.45 -0.64
C SER A 313 29.92 -9.41 0.47
N VAL A 314 31.05 -9.07 1.08
CA VAL A 314 31.16 -7.98 2.08
C VAL A 314 30.82 -6.62 1.49
N TYR A 315 31.01 -6.45 0.18
CA TYR A 315 30.68 -5.23 -0.56
C TYR A 315 29.28 -5.28 -1.21
N SER A 316 28.51 -6.34 -0.96
CA SER A 316 27.14 -6.44 -1.41
C SER A 316 26.24 -5.56 -0.56
N ALA A 317 25.58 -4.59 -1.20
CA ALA A 317 24.57 -3.76 -0.55
C ALA A 317 23.25 -4.53 -0.33
N ILE A 318 22.97 -5.54 -1.18
CA ILE A 318 21.76 -6.36 -1.13
C ILE A 318 22.17 -7.82 -1.38
N SER A 319 21.94 -8.68 -0.39
CA SER A 319 22.40 -10.08 -0.42
C SER A 319 21.78 -10.93 -1.53
N ASN A 320 20.49 -10.75 -1.83
CA ASN A 320 19.83 -11.46 -2.93
C ASN A 320 18.89 -10.51 -3.70
N PRO A 321 19.44 -9.71 -4.63
CA PRO A 321 18.68 -8.66 -5.30
C PRO A 321 17.63 -9.21 -6.26
N TYR A 322 17.93 -10.32 -6.94
CA TYR A 322 16.97 -10.95 -7.84
C TYR A 322 15.73 -11.46 -7.09
N ASN A 323 15.93 -12.17 -5.97
CA ASN A 323 14.81 -12.65 -5.17
C ASN A 323 14.00 -11.49 -4.56
N ALA A 324 14.66 -10.41 -4.14
CA ALA A 324 13.96 -9.22 -3.65
C ALA A 324 13.05 -8.60 -4.72
N ILE A 325 13.54 -8.44 -5.95
CA ILE A 325 12.71 -7.95 -7.08
C ILE A 325 11.58 -8.94 -7.38
N ALA A 326 11.87 -10.24 -7.42
CA ALA A 326 10.88 -11.27 -7.70
C ALA A 326 9.77 -11.31 -6.63
N GLN A 327 10.11 -11.14 -5.35
CA GLN A 327 9.16 -11.05 -4.25
C GLN A 327 8.23 -9.85 -4.36
N ILE A 328 8.75 -8.68 -4.76
CA ILE A 328 7.97 -7.46 -4.97
C ILE A 328 7.11 -7.59 -6.23
N ALA A 329 7.65 -8.17 -7.31
CA ALA A 329 6.94 -8.41 -8.57
C ALA A 329 5.83 -9.47 -8.41
N HIS A 330 5.99 -10.43 -7.50
CA HIS A 330 4.99 -11.44 -7.16
C HIS A 330 3.94 -10.92 -6.17
N THR A 331 3.34 -9.78 -6.51
CA THR A 331 2.26 -9.15 -5.75
C THR A 331 0.99 -9.03 -6.59
N PRO A 332 -0.20 -8.92 -5.97
CA PRO A 332 -1.46 -8.72 -6.69
C PRO A 332 -1.39 -7.55 -7.66
N THR A 333 -2.08 -7.65 -8.78
CA THR A 333 -2.08 -6.57 -9.80
C THR A 333 -3.44 -5.90 -9.88
N VAL A 334 -3.45 -4.67 -10.38
CA VAL A 334 -4.67 -3.90 -10.55
C VAL A 334 -5.17 -3.97 -11.98
N GLY A 335 -6.44 -4.32 -12.17
CA GLY A 335 -7.03 -4.29 -13.50
C GLY A 335 -7.69 -2.96 -13.83
N GLU A 336 -8.66 -3.06 -14.74
CA GLU A 336 -9.28 -1.88 -15.34
C GLU A 336 -10.11 -1.05 -14.37
N GLU A 337 -10.21 0.23 -14.71
CA GLU A 337 -10.98 1.21 -13.98
C GLU A 337 -12.47 0.95 -14.16
N SER A 338 -13.16 0.82 -13.03
CA SER A 338 -14.61 0.84 -12.95
C SER A 338 -15.04 2.12 -12.24
N THR A 339 -15.70 3.02 -12.96
CA THR A 339 -16.11 4.32 -12.41
C THR A 339 -17.55 4.24 -11.94
N LEU A 340 -17.80 4.54 -10.66
CA LEU A 340 -19.15 4.83 -10.16
C LEU A 340 -19.40 6.33 -10.22
N THR A 341 -20.48 6.70 -10.91
CA THR A 341 -20.92 8.09 -11.00
C THR A 341 -21.97 8.39 -9.94
N ARG A 342 -21.86 9.51 -9.25
CA ARG A 342 -22.87 9.91 -8.28
C ARG A 342 -24.17 10.28 -9.00
N PHE A 343 -25.31 10.04 -8.37
CA PHE A 343 -26.59 10.51 -8.91
C PHE A 343 -26.58 12.02 -9.17
N PRO A 344 -27.30 12.48 -10.21
CA PRO A 344 -27.42 13.89 -10.47
C PRO A 344 -28.13 14.57 -9.29
N LEU A 345 -27.66 15.76 -8.93
CA LEU A 345 -28.09 16.49 -7.71
C LEU A 345 -29.62 16.60 -7.59
N TRP A 346 -30.31 16.84 -8.70
CA TRP A 346 -31.76 17.01 -8.71
C TRP A 346 -32.49 15.74 -8.24
N LEU A 347 -31.96 14.56 -8.56
CA LEU A 347 -32.55 13.28 -8.17
C LEU A 347 -32.33 13.00 -6.68
N GLU A 348 -31.14 13.33 -6.14
CA GLU A 348 -30.87 13.25 -4.70
C GLU A 348 -31.81 14.17 -3.90
N ILE A 349 -32.04 15.39 -4.40
CA ILE A 349 -32.98 16.35 -3.81
C ILE A 349 -34.40 15.79 -3.82
N LEU A 350 -34.85 15.23 -4.94
CA LEU A 350 -36.19 14.65 -5.05
C LEU A 350 -36.37 13.48 -4.07
N LEU A 351 -35.39 12.60 -3.93
CA LEU A 351 -35.43 11.48 -2.98
C LEU A 351 -35.51 11.96 -1.52
N VAL A 352 -34.74 12.98 -1.15
CA VAL A 352 -34.80 13.60 0.18
C VAL A 352 -36.19 14.20 0.45
N LEU A 353 -36.78 14.89 -0.54
CA LEU A 353 -38.11 15.48 -0.43
C LEU A 353 -39.20 14.40 -0.34
N ASP A 354 -39.09 13.31 -1.08
CA ASP A 354 -40.05 12.20 -1.05
C ASP A 354 -40.02 11.48 0.30
N LEU A 355 -38.83 11.20 0.85
CA LEU A 355 -38.69 10.63 2.20
C LEU A 355 -39.23 11.57 3.29
N ALA A 356 -39.02 12.89 3.15
CA ALA A 356 -39.61 13.89 4.05
C ALA A 356 -41.15 13.89 3.96
N ALA A 357 -41.71 13.80 2.75
CA ALA A 357 -43.15 13.71 2.53
C ALA A 357 -43.75 12.44 3.13
N LEU A 358 -43.08 11.30 2.95
CA LEU A 358 -43.44 10.03 3.57
C LEU A 358 -43.44 10.15 5.10
N GLY A 359 -42.40 10.77 5.68
CA GLY A 359 -42.32 11.06 7.12
C GLY A 359 -43.49 11.92 7.63
N ALA A 360 -43.85 12.98 6.89
CA ALA A 360 -44.98 13.84 7.21
C ALA A 360 -46.34 13.12 7.08
N TRP A 361 -46.49 12.22 6.10
CA TRP A 361 -47.69 11.41 5.92
C TRP A 361 -47.88 10.42 7.08
N LEU A 362 -46.81 9.78 7.53
CA LEU A 362 -46.81 8.83 8.65
C LEU A 362 -47.21 9.46 10.00
N PHE A 363 -47.22 10.79 10.11
CA PHE A 363 -47.77 11.50 11.27
C PHE A 363 -49.23 11.13 11.59
N ALA A 364 -50.02 10.78 10.57
CA ALA A 364 -51.43 10.43 10.72
C ALA A 364 -51.67 9.08 11.45
N TYR A 365 -50.66 8.21 11.52
CA TYR A 365 -50.81 6.86 12.07
C TYR A 365 -50.79 6.79 13.60
N ARG A 366 -51.43 5.74 14.15
CA ARG A 366 -51.44 5.45 15.60
C ARG A 366 -50.02 5.14 16.11
N SER A 367 -49.72 5.54 17.35
CA SER A 367 -48.34 5.60 17.88
C SER A 367 -47.54 4.31 17.69
N SER A 368 -48.11 3.14 18.00
CA SER A 368 -47.40 1.85 17.90
C SER A 368 -47.09 1.45 16.45
N ARG A 369 -48.04 1.63 15.51
CA ARG A 369 -47.83 1.34 14.09
C ARG A 369 -46.84 2.30 13.42
N ARG A 370 -46.64 3.49 13.96
CA ARG A 370 -45.69 4.46 13.41
C ARG A 370 -44.24 3.99 13.58
N HIS A 371 -43.87 3.46 14.75
CA HIS A 371 -42.50 3.00 14.99
C HIS A 371 -42.13 1.84 14.07
N THR A 372 -43.05 0.88 13.87
CA THR A 372 -42.82 -0.26 12.99
C THR A 372 -42.67 0.15 11.52
N VAL A 373 -43.42 1.16 11.06
CA VAL A 373 -43.30 1.63 9.68
C VAL A 373 -41.99 2.39 9.45
N PHE A 374 -41.51 3.19 10.41
CA PHE A 374 -40.21 3.83 10.30
C PHE A 374 -39.05 2.83 10.28
N THR A 375 -39.11 1.77 11.10
CA THR A 375 -38.07 0.72 11.07
C THR A 375 -38.05 -0.03 9.74
N ILE A 376 -39.23 -0.31 9.17
CA ILE A 376 -39.34 -0.92 7.84
C ILE A 376 -38.81 0.04 6.76
N ALA A 377 -39.17 1.32 6.81
CA ALA A 377 -38.68 2.34 5.87
C ALA A 377 -37.14 2.48 5.92
N LEU A 378 -36.55 2.43 7.11
CA LEU A 378 -35.10 2.47 7.29
C LEU A 378 -34.42 1.25 6.63
N PHE A 379 -34.93 0.05 6.91
CA PHE A 379 -34.38 -1.19 6.37
C PHE A 379 -34.54 -1.29 4.85
N THR A 380 -35.70 -0.92 4.33
CA THR A 380 -35.97 -0.91 2.88
C THR A 380 -35.10 0.12 2.15
N THR A 381 -34.93 1.31 2.71
CA THR A 381 -34.02 2.33 2.13
C THR A 381 -32.58 1.82 2.11
N GLY A 382 -32.10 1.20 3.19
CA GLY A 382 -30.78 0.58 3.22
C GLY A 382 -30.61 -0.54 2.19
N ALA A 383 -31.61 -1.42 2.04
CA ALA A 383 -31.58 -2.49 1.04
C ALA A 383 -31.57 -1.96 -0.39
N ILE A 384 -32.34 -0.90 -0.70
CA ILE A 384 -32.35 -0.26 -2.01
C ILE A 384 -30.98 0.34 -2.32
N ILE A 385 -30.38 1.09 -1.38
CA ILE A 385 -29.05 1.68 -1.55
C ILE A 385 -27.99 0.59 -1.76
N PHE A 386 -28.06 -0.50 -0.99
CA PHE A 386 -27.15 -1.64 -1.13
C PHE A 386 -27.23 -2.28 -2.53
N VAL A 387 -28.46 -2.54 -3.02
CA VAL A 387 -28.68 -3.09 -4.37
C VAL A 387 -28.20 -2.10 -5.44
N LEU A 388 -28.49 -0.81 -5.27
CA LEU A 388 -28.08 0.22 -6.22
C LEU A 388 -26.56 0.28 -6.35
N ASN A 389 -25.84 0.33 -5.22
CA ASN A 389 -24.38 0.39 -5.18
C ASN A 389 -23.72 -0.88 -5.74
N ARG A 390 -24.39 -2.04 -5.69
CA ARG A 390 -23.83 -3.32 -6.14
C ARG A 390 -24.09 -3.63 -7.60
N PHE A 391 -25.23 -3.21 -8.14
CA PHE A 391 -25.69 -3.62 -9.48
C PHE A 391 -25.76 -2.49 -10.50
N THR A 392 -25.52 -1.24 -10.11
CA THR A 392 -25.56 -0.09 -11.04
C THR A 392 -24.22 0.64 -11.06
N ALA A 393 -23.95 1.35 -12.15
CA ALA A 393 -22.81 2.27 -12.25
C ALA A 393 -23.02 3.59 -11.47
N TYR A 394 -24.03 3.63 -10.61
CA TYR A 394 -24.41 4.80 -9.84
C TYR A 394 -24.25 4.57 -8.35
N TRP A 395 -23.79 5.61 -7.64
CA TRP A 395 -23.78 5.62 -6.18
C TRP A 395 -24.48 6.87 -5.64
N SER A 396 -24.93 6.79 -4.40
CA SER A 396 -25.49 7.94 -3.68
C SER A 396 -25.08 7.87 -2.22
N PRO A 397 -24.76 9.02 -1.59
CA PRO A 397 -24.52 9.05 -0.16
C PRO A 397 -25.77 8.63 0.59
N SER A 398 -25.60 7.73 1.54
CA SER A 398 -26.65 7.09 2.31
C SER A 398 -27.06 7.91 3.53
N ALA A 399 -26.10 8.63 4.14
CA ALA A 399 -26.30 9.51 5.28
C ALA A 399 -27.48 10.50 5.17
N PRO A 400 -27.69 11.25 4.05
CA PRO A 400 -28.84 12.16 3.94
C PRO A 400 -30.18 11.45 4.02
N TYR A 401 -30.29 10.22 3.50
CA TYR A 401 -31.55 9.45 3.51
C TYR A 401 -31.85 8.87 4.90
N PHE A 402 -30.83 8.40 5.63
CA PHE A 402 -31.05 7.92 6.99
C PHE A 402 -31.38 9.06 7.95
N LEU A 403 -30.67 10.19 7.86
CA LEU A 403 -30.89 11.33 8.75
C LEU A 403 -32.25 12.03 8.50
N THR A 404 -32.74 12.06 7.26
CA THR A 404 -34.11 12.51 6.98
C THR A 404 -35.15 11.61 7.64
N LEU A 405 -35.00 10.28 7.53
CA LEU A 405 -35.91 9.33 8.16
C LEU A 405 -35.85 9.38 9.69
N ILE A 406 -34.65 9.45 10.28
CA ILE A 406 -34.46 9.54 11.73
C ILE A 406 -35.03 10.85 12.27
N SER A 407 -34.75 11.98 11.62
CA SER A 407 -35.31 13.28 12.02
C SER A 407 -36.83 13.29 11.88
N ALA A 408 -37.39 12.72 10.81
CA ALA A 408 -38.83 12.55 10.66
C ALA A 408 -39.44 11.69 11.78
N TRP A 409 -38.76 10.61 12.16
CA TRP A 409 -39.20 9.77 13.25
C TRP A 409 -39.21 10.52 14.59
N ILE A 410 -38.15 11.28 14.89
CA ILE A 410 -38.05 12.09 16.10
C ILE A 410 -39.13 13.17 16.13
N PHE A 411 -39.24 13.99 15.07
CA PHE A 411 -40.22 15.08 15.01
C PHE A 411 -41.66 14.58 15.08
N THR A 412 -42.00 13.52 14.34
CA THR A 412 -43.35 12.94 14.42
C THR A 412 -43.63 12.40 15.82
N SER A 413 -42.64 11.82 16.51
CA SER A 413 -42.81 11.33 17.89
C SER A 413 -43.05 12.45 18.89
N LEU A 414 -42.27 13.53 18.83
CA LEU A 414 -42.35 14.69 19.72
C LEU A 414 -43.65 15.48 19.50
N LEU A 415 -43.97 15.82 18.25
CA LEU A 415 -45.14 16.65 17.89
C LEU A 415 -46.47 15.91 18.02
N SER A 416 -46.48 14.58 17.95
CA SER A 416 -47.73 13.80 18.08
C SER A 416 -48.35 13.87 19.48
N ARG A 417 -47.55 14.08 20.53
CA ARG A 417 -48.01 14.18 21.92
C ARG A 417 -48.84 15.46 22.17
N PRO A 418 -48.35 16.68 21.89
CA PRO A 418 -49.09 17.92 22.13
C PRO A 418 -50.29 18.10 21.18
N VAL A 419 -50.16 17.71 19.90
CA VAL A 419 -51.26 17.83 18.92
C VAL A 419 -52.45 16.95 19.31
N ARG A 420 -52.20 15.73 19.80
CA ARG A 420 -53.27 14.83 20.28
C ARG A 420 -53.91 15.33 21.58
N LYS A 421 -53.15 15.98 22.48
CA LYS A 421 -53.71 16.63 23.67
C LYS A 421 -54.68 17.76 23.29
N LYS A 422 -54.29 18.65 22.37
CA LYS A 422 -55.16 19.73 21.86
C LYS A 422 -56.41 19.22 21.14
N LEU A 423 -56.29 18.15 20.34
CA LEU A 423 -57.44 17.51 19.68
C LEU A 423 -58.40 16.86 20.69
N ARG A 424 -57.90 16.27 21.78
CA ARG A 424 -58.75 15.73 22.86
C ARG A 424 -59.46 16.84 23.64
N GLN A 425 -58.78 17.94 23.93
CA GLN A 425 -59.37 19.10 24.62
C GLN A 425 -60.45 19.77 23.76
N SER A 426 -60.21 19.95 22.46
CA SER A 426 -61.20 20.49 21.52
C SER A 426 -62.44 19.60 21.35
N LYS A 427 -62.28 18.27 21.33
CA LYS A 427 -63.42 17.35 21.33
C LYS A 427 -64.20 17.35 22.65
N SER A 428 -63.50 17.50 23.78
CA SER A 428 -64.13 17.58 25.10
C SER A 428 -64.95 18.87 25.26
N SER A 429 -64.49 20.01 24.74
CA SER A 429 -65.24 21.28 24.80
C SER A 429 -66.42 21.32 23.83
N ALA A 430 -66.31 20.65 22.68
CA ALA A 430 -67.44 20.50 21.75
C ALA A 430 -68.53 19.58 22.35
N ALA A 431 -68.14 18.47 22.99
CA ALA A 431 -69.07 17.52 23.61
C ALA A 431 -69.78 18.08 24.86
N SER A 432 -69.17 19.03 25.58
CA SER A 432 -69.84 19.72 26.70
C SER A 432 -70.86 20.76 26.25
N SER A 433 -70.70 21.36 25.05
CA SER A 433 -71.67 22.34 24.52
C SER A 433 -72.96 21.72 23.98
N THR A 434 -72.96 20.42 23.64
CA THR A 434 -74.14 19.72 23.11
C THR A 434 -75.05 19.14 24.20
N LYS A 435 -74.61 19.12 25.47
CA LYS A 435 -75.38 18.53 26.58
C LYS A 435 -76.32 19.50 27.31
N ASP A 436 -76.25 20.80 27.04
CA ASP A 436 -77.07 21.83 27.72
C ASP A 436 -78.36 22.21 26.99
N GLN A 437 -78.75 21.53 25.90
CA GLN A 437 -79.97 21.85 25.15
C GLN A 437 -81.13 20.86 25.28
N LYS A 438 -81.12 19.93 26.24
CA LYS A 438 -82.27 19.02 26.44
C LYS A 438 -82.58 18.76 27.92
N LYS A 439 -83.32 19.70 28.52
CA LYS A 439 -84.03 19.55 29.80
C LYS A 439 -85.55 19.71 29.53
N GLU A 440 -86.26 18.56 29.57
CA GLU A 440 -87.58 18.24 30.20
C GLU A 440 -88.82 19.20 30.07
N PRO A 441 -90.09 18.78 30.34
CA PRO A 441 -90.52 17.64 31.19
C PRO A 441 -91.79 16.82 30.78
N ALA A 442 -91.97 15.70 31.51
CA ALA A 442 -93.22 15.08 31.99
C ALA A 442 -94.15 14.36 30.97
N THR A 443 -94.87 13.27 31.25
CA THR A 443 -95.35 12.72 32.54
C THR A 443 -95.83 11.26 32.38
N ARG A 444 -95.62 10.48 33.45
CA ARG A 444 -96.54 9.51 34.12
C ARG A 444 -97.06 8.21 33.48
N ALA A 445 -97.02 7.21 34.39
CA ALA A 445 -98.00 6.15 34.67
C ALA A 445 -97.94 4.91 33.75
N SER A 446 -98.15 3.68 34.22
CA SER A 446 -98.26 3.04 35.54
C SER A 446 -98.36 1.51 35.26
N GLU A 447 -98.00 0.69 36.26
CA GLU A 447 -98.54 -0.69 36.51
C GLU A 447 -98.24 -1.77 35.44
N GLU A 448 -98.17 -3.09 35.67
CA GLU A 448 -98.30 -4.04 36.77
C GLU A 448 -97.69 -5.35 36.17
N GLU A 449 -96.79 -6.07 36.84
CA GLU A 449 -97.06 -7.25 37.70
C GLU A 449 -96.92 -8.62 36.99
N ILE A 450 -96.63 -9.65 37.81
CA ILE A 450 -96.60 -11.11 37.60
C ILE A 450 -95.21 -11.67 37.23
N SER A 451 -94.39 -12.16 38.18
CA SER A 451 -94.51 -13.37 39.04
C SER A 451 -94.20 -14.70 38.32
N ALA A 452 -93.09 -15.37 38.71
CA ALA A 452 -93.10 -16.67 39.41
C ALA A 452 -91.88 -17.59 39.17
N ALA A 453 -91.43 -18.21 40.27
CA ALA A 453 -90.96 -19.60 40.44
C ALA A 453 -89.49 -20.04 40.15
N LYS A 454 -88.69 -20.01 41.24
CA LYS A 454 -87.89 -21.11 41.86
C LYS A 454 -87.57 -22.41 41.07
N ALA A 455 -86.25 -22.61 40.81
CA ALA A 455 -85.28 -23.72 41.05
C ALA A 455 -85.74 -25.19 41.35
N PRO A 456 -84.86 -26.26 41.35
CA PRO A 456 -83.38 -26.30 41.21
C PRO A 456 -82.73 -27.48 40.41
N SER A 457 -81.38 -27.47 40.38
CA SER A 457 -80.40 -28.60 40.21
C SER A 457 -80.23 -29.20 38.80
N GLN A 458 -79.04 -29.55 38.30
CA GLN A 458 -77.71 -29.75 38.90
C GLN A 458 -76.66 -29.84 37.76
N LYS A 459 -75.39 -29.66 38.16
CA LYS A 459 -74.20 -30.42 37.71
C LYS A 459 -73.14 -29.70 36.82
N LYS A 460 -72.02 -29.47 37.49
CA LYS A 460 -70.62 -29.76 37.10
C LYS A 460 -69.73 -28.65 36.50
N GLU A 461 -68.80 -28.26 37.38
CA GLU A 461 -67.35 -28.44 37.23
C GLU A 461 -66.54 -27.23 36.72
N SER A 462 -65.74 -26.72 37.63
CA SER A 462 -64.93 -25.52 37.55
C SER A 462 -63.44 -25.86 37.56
N ARG A 463 -62.68 -25.06 36.80
CA ARG A 463 -61.29 -24.59 37.04
C ARG A 463 -60.14 -25.61 37.04
N ASP A 464 -59.23 -25.39 36.08
CA ASP A 464 -57.76 -25.22 36.18
C ASP A 464 -57.08 -25.36 37.57
N PRO A 465 -55.73 -25.57 37.68
CA PRO A 465 -54.66 -25.58 36.66
C PRO A 465 -53.59 -26.72 36.83
N LYS A 466 -52.56 -26.73 35.95
CA LYS A 466 -51.15 -27.27 36.04
C LYS A 466 -50.70 -27.96 37.37
N PRO A 467 -49.72 -28.92 37.44
CA PRO A 467 -48.52 -29.08 36.58
C PRO A 467 -47.88 -30.53 36.42
N ALA A 468 -46.76 -30.59 35.67
CA ALA A 468 -45.50 -31.37 35.86
C ALA A 468 -45.35 -32.92 35.65
N THR A 469 -44.38 -33.26 34.76
CA THR A 469 -43.34 -34.34 34.78
C THR A 469 -43.78 -35.82 34.68
N LYS A 470 -43.08 -36.79 34.03
CA LYS A 470 -41.62 -37.09 33.96
C LYS A 470 -41.33 -38.27 32.97
N LYS A 471 -40.05 -38.42 32.56
CA LYS A 471 -39.26 -39.65 32.22
C LYS A 471 -39.38 -40.21 30.77
N THR A 472 -38.31 -40.59 30.02
CA THR A 472 -36.95 -41.11 30.34
C THR A 472 -35.96 -41.00 29.15
N SER A 473 -34.64 -41.08 29.47
CA SER A 473 -33.44 -41.58 28.73
C SER A 473 -32.71 -40.74 27.65
N GLU A 474 -31.59 -40.11 28.09
CA GLU A 474 -30.16 -40.21 27.66
C GLU A 474 -29.77 -40.80 26.28
N PRO A 475 -28.50 -40.58 25.79
CA PRO A 475 -27.63 -39.39 25.87
C PRO A 475 -26.82 -39.14 24.56
N ALA A 476 -25.94 -38.11 24.59
CA ALA A 476 -24.60 -38.03 23.98
C ALA A 476 -24.35 -36.80 23.06
N GLY A 477 -23.23 -36.12 23.32
CA GLY A 477 -22.62 -35.13 22.42
C GLY A 477 -22.46 -33.72 23.02
N LYS A 478 -21.50 -33.58 23.94
CA LYS A 478 -21.13 -32.32 24.63
C LYS A 478 -20.28 -31.36 23.76
N PRO A 479 -20.08 -30.11 24.22
CA PRO A 479 -19.85 -28.89 23.42
C PRO A 479 -18.44 -28.31 23.64
N PHE A 480 -18.17 -27.12 23.08
CA PHE A 480 -17.17 -26.20 23.65
C PHE A 480 -17.58 -24.73 23.49
N LYS A 481 -17.56 -24.00 24.61
CA LYS A 481 -17.56 -22.52 24.68
C LYS A 481 -16.68 -22.08 25.85
N ALA A 482 -15.74 -21.19 25.52
CA ALA A 482 -15.33 -19.99 26.24
C ALA A 482 -14.67 -20.02 27.64
N SER A 483 -13.56 -19.27 27.70
CA SER A 483 -13.14 -18.29 28.72
C SER A 483 -12.28 -18.71 29.92
N LEU A 484 -11.11 -18.04 29.99
CA LEU A 484 -10.47 -17.36 31.14
C LEU A 484 -10.57 -18.00 32.53
N GLU A 485 -9.42 -18.38 33.11
CA GLU A 485 -8.96 -17.80 34.39
C GLU A 485 -7.50 -18.13 34.72
N LYS A 486 -6.96 -17.31 35.62
CA LYS A 486 -5.57 -17.14 36.08
C LYS A 486 -5.03 -18.27 36.99
N ASN A 487 -3.70 -18.19 37.14
CA ASN A 487 -2.86 -18.45 38.33
C ASN A 487 -2.18 -19.82 38.53
N SER A 488 -0.86 -19.75 38.33
CA SER A 488 0.20 -19.96 39.34
C SER A 488 0.59 -21.37 39.81
N GLN A 489 1.92 -21.50 39.96
CA GLN A 489 2.74 -22.43 40.75
C GLN A 489 3.33 -23.71 40.12
N ASP A 490 4.66 -23.63 39.94
CA ASP A 490 5.69 -24.56 40.41
C ASP A 490 5.72 -26.02 39.92
N LYS A 491 6.74 -26.35 39.11
CA LYS A 491 7.90 -27.18 39.54
C LYS A 491 8.88 -27.50 38.40
N LYS A 492 10.14 -27.06 38.62
CA LYS A 492 11.43 -27.78 38.49
C LYS A 492 11.60 -28.88 37.43
N SER A 493 12.52 -28.62 36.49
CA SER A 493 13.67 -29.48 36.11
C SER A 493 14.62 -28.66 35.22
N LYS A 494 15.65 -27.97 35.75
CA LYS A 494 17.03 -28.45 35.95
C LYS A 494 17.50 -29.55 34.98
N GLN A 495 18.29 -29.17 33.99
CA GLN A 495 19.58 -29.82 33.70
C GLN A 495 20.57 -28.80 33.10
N GLU A 496 21.70 -28.66 33.79
CA GLU A 496 22.90 -27.87 33.49
C GLU A 496 23.69 -28.50 32.33
N ILE A 497 24.50 -27.74 31.57
CA ILE A 497 25.99 -27.73 31.51
C ILE A 497 26.32 -27.17 30.11
N LYS A 498 27.28 -26.28 29.80
CA LYS A 498 28.34 -25.52 30.48
C LYS A 498 28.69 -24.37 29.51
N LEU A 499 28.84 -23.15 30.00
CA LEU A 499 29.46 -22.03 29.26
C LEU A 499 30.81 -21.72 29.92
N SER A 500 31.87 -21.75 29.13
CA SER A 500 33.24 -21.40 29.49
C SER A 500 33.45 -19.88 29.46
N LYS A 501 33.94 -19.36 30.58
CA LYS A 501 34.60 -18.04 30.76
C LYS A 501 36.04 -18.13 30.23
N PRO A 502 36.69 -17.01 29.87
CA PRO A 502 37.48 -16.23 30.85
C PRO A 502 37.38 -14.72 30.54
N GLU A 503 37.98 -13.71 31.17
CA GLU A 503 38.76 -13.45 32.38
C GLU A 503 38.63 -11.92 32.60
N LYS A 504 38.70 -11.44 33.84
CA LYS A 504 38.78 -10.02 34.16
C LYS A 504 40.18 -9.73 34.67
N GLU A 505 40.79 -8.63 34.24
CA GLU A 505 41.86 -7.97 34.98
C GLU A 505 41.72 -6.44 34.96
N ASN A 506 41.31 -5.93 36.13
CA ASN A 506 41.74 -4.74 36.88
C ASN A 506 42.07 -3.37 36.23
N THR A 507 41.22 -2.40 36.62
CA THR A 507 41.50 -1.09 37.28
C THR A 507 42.51 -0.10 36.67
N HIS A 508 42.05 1.12 36.36
CA HIS A 508 42.39 2.29 37.19
C HIS A 508 41.45 3.49 37.02
N THR A 509 41.19 4.10 38.16
CA THR A 509 40.49 5.32 38.55
C THR A 509 41.11 6.63 38.01
N GLY A 510 40.30 7.65 37.72
CA GLY A 510 40.78 9.03 37.67
C GLY A 510 39.87 10.06 36.98
N LYS A 511 38.96 10.67 37.73
CA LYS A 511 38.45 12.05 37.53
C LYS A 511 38.54 12.71 38.92
N PRO A 512 38.84 14.01 39.07
CA PRO A 512 37.80 15.03 38.86
C PRO A 512 38.28 16.45 38.45
N SER A 513 37.30 17.36 38.31
CA SER A 513 37.37 18.83 38.43
C SER A 513 37.85 19.64 37.21
N ALA A 514 37.44 20.87 36.92
CA ALA A 514 36.20 21.68 36.96
C ALA A 514 36.65 23.15 36.72
N GLN A 515 35.79 23.96 36.07
CA GLN A 515 35.76 25.45 36.03
C GLN A 515 36.85 26.14 35.17
N ALA A 516 36.54 26.89 34.09
CA ALA A 516 35.69 28.09 33.85
C ALA A 516 36.57 29.37 33.82
N PHE A 517 36.49 30.15 32.73
CA PHE A 517 36.58 31.64 32.66
C PHE A 517 36.43 32.07 31.17
N GLU A 518 35.38 32.86 30.88
CA GLU A 518 35.37 34.19 30.19
C GLU A 518 36.53 34.55 29.24
N GLU A 519 36.44 35.38 28.18
CA GLU A 519 35.43 36.24 27.52
C GLU A 519 36.16 36.80 26.28
N GLU A 520 35.43 37.27 25.27
CA GLU A 520 35.78 38.40 24.38
C GLU A 520 37.12 38.45 23.57
N LEU A 521 37.03 38.48 22.24
CA LEU A 521 37.13 39.72 21.43
C LEU A 521 37.26 39.40 19.92
N ILE A 522 36.46 40.10 19.12
CA ILE A 522 36.58 40.25 17.67
C ILE A 522 37.78 41.18 17.37
N PRO A 523 38.47 41.03 16.24
CA PRO A 523 38.40 42.11 15.26
C PRO A 523 38.27 41.63 13.80
N ASP A 524 37.44 42.38 13.07
CA ASP A 524 37.52 42.60 11.62
C ASP A 524 38.92 43.07 11.21
N GLU A 525 39.41 42.64 10.04
CA GLU A 525 39.64 43.58 8.92
C GLU A 525 40.13 42.85 7.67
N ALA A 526 39.50 43.24 6.56
CA ALA A 526 39.92 42.97 5.20
C ALA A 526 41.17 43.80 4.84
N THR A 527 42.13 43.22 4.11
CA THR A 527 42.79 43.75 2.90
C THR A 527 44.08 42.99 2.58
N MET A 528 44.47 43.01 1.30
CA MET A 528 45.65 42.38 0.66
C MET A 528 45.42 40.90 0.26
N PHE A 529 45.50 40.46 -1.00
CA PHE A 529 46.37 40.86 -2.10
C PHE A 529 45.65 40.77 -3.46
N SER A 530 45.85 41.81 -4.26
CA SER A 530 45.67 41.82 -5.71
C SER A 530 47.03 41.56 -6.38
N ALA A 531 46.96 40.94 -7.56
CA ALA A 531 47.94 40.95 -8.65
C ALA A 531 49.23 40.12 -8.51
N ALA A 532 49.33 39.09 -9.37
CA ALA A 532 50.53 38.85 -10.18
C ALA A 532 50.22 37.95 -11.40
N SER A 533 50.42 38.54 -12.61
CA SER A 533 51.08 37.98 -13.82
C SER A 533 50.51 36.68 -14.40
N GLU A 534 49.90 36.55 -15.59
CA GLU A 534 50.12 37.09 -16.95
C GLU A 534 51.52 36.85 -17.56
N LYS A 535 51.52 36.30 -18.79
CA LYS A 535 52.63 35.98 -19.74
C LYS A 535 53.36 34.65 -19.48
N GLN A 536 53.56 33.75 -20.45
CA GLN A 536 53.87 33.95 -21.87
C GLN A 536 53.28 32.85 -22.78
N ALA A 537 53.02 33.28 -24.02
CA ALA A 537 52.74 32.45 -25.17
C ALA A 537 54.00 32.27 -26.07
N GLU A 538 53.92 31.25 -26.94
CA GLU A 538 54.56 31.12 -28.27
C GLU A 538 56.08 30.90 -28.43
N LYS A 539 56.44 29.71 -28.95
CA LYS A 539 57.32 29.54 -30.13
C LYS A 539 57.18 28.10 -30.69
N LYS A 540 56.40 27.86 -31.75
CA LYS A 540 56.74 27.83 -33.19
C LYS A 540 57.77 26.77 -33.66
N THR A 541 57.23 25.79 -34.38
CA THR A 541 57.58 25.24 -35.73
C THR A 541 58.86 24.41 -35.97
N ASN A 542 58.59 23.20 -36.50
CA ASN A 542 59.00 22.62 -37.80
C ASN A 542 60.11 21.55 -37.91
N GLN A 543 59.78 20.61 -38.83
CA GLN A 543 60.61 19.81 -39.74
C GLN A 543 61.13 18.47 -39.19
N ALA A 544 60.72 17.28 -39.65
CA ALA A 544 60.56 16.64 -40.97
C ALA A 544 61.78 15.78 -41.40
N ASP A 545 61.43 14.58 -41.86
CA ASP A 545 62.07 13.71 -42.86
C ASP A 545 63.18 12.69 -42.53
N ALA A 546 62.95 11.51 -43.15
CA ALA A 546 63.87 10.45 -43.63
C ALA A 546 64.53 9.54 -42.58
N ASP A 547 64.78 8.25 -42.79
CA ASP A 547 64.60 7.26 -43.86
C ASP A 547 64.88 5.89 -43.16
N ASP A 548 64.08 4.84 -43.35
CA ASP A 548 64.26 3.75 -44.31
C ASP A 548 65.23 2.60 -43.88
N THR A 549 64.82 1.40 -44.28
CA THR A 549 65.55 0.13 -44.52
C THR A 549 65.68 -0.98 -43.47
N SER A 550 64.97 -2.07 -43.80
CA SER A 550 65.45 -3.47 -43.98
C SER A 550 65.65 -4.36 -42.72
N ALA A 551 64.99 -5.51 -42.54
CA ALA A 551 64.79 -6.74 -43.33
C ALA A 551 65.76 -7.89 -42.96
N LYS A 552 65.17 -9.04 -42.57
CA LYS A 552 65.58 -10.47 -42.74
C LYS A 552 65.39 -11.28 -41.45
N THR A 553 64.52 -12.30 -41.38
CA THR A 553 64.57 -13.68 -41.94
C THR A 553 65.28 -14.68 -41.01
N GLU A 554 64.55 -15.67 -40.49
CA GLU A 554 64.83 -17.13 -40.45
C GLU A 554 63.89 -17.81 -39.43
N LYS A 555 62.96 -18.72 -39.79
CA LYS A 555 63.01 -20.13 -40.26
C LYS A 555 63.23 -21.21 -39.18
N SER A 556 62.19 -22.04 -39.02
CA SER A 556 62.11 -23.50 -38.77
C SER A 556 62.72 -24.14 -37.51
N SER A 557 61.88 -24.92 -36.79
CA SER A 557 61.95 -26.40 -36.63
C SER A 557 61.10 -26.79 -35.40
N GLU A 558 59.97 -27.52 -35.49
CA GLU A 558 59.80 -28.99 -35.69
C GLU A 558 60.12 -29.87 -34.46
N SER A 559 59.35 -30.95 -34.29
CA SER A 559 59.43 -32.08 -33.33
C SER A 559 58.55 -31.98 -32.06
N ASN A 560 57.33 -32.55 -32.00
CA ASN A 560 56.93 -33.98 -31.95
C ASN A 560 56.90 -34.58 -30.51
N LYS A 561 55.70 -35.02 -30.06
CA LYS A 561 55.48 -36.30 -29.35
C LYS A 561 53.99 -36.65 -29.15
N GLN A 562 53.60 -37.78 -29.76
CA GLN A 562 52.64 -38.85 -29.36
C GLN A 562 52.39 -38.99 -27.85
N ALA A 563 51.32 -39.58 -27.29
CA ALA A 563 50.13 -40.37 -27.68
C ALA A 563 49.15 -40.25 -26.47
N THR A 564 47.86 -40.59 -26.45
CA THR A 564 47.23 -41.92 -26.61
C THR A 564 45.71 -41.74 -26.34
N ALA A 565 44.84 -42.36 -27.15
CA ALA A 565 43.42 -42.62 -26.83
C ALA A 565 43.33 -43.87 -25.89
N PRO A 566 42.17 -44.33 -25.31
CA PRO A 566 40.84 -44.42 -25.93
C PRO A 566 39.62 -44.22 -24.99
N GLY A 567 38.41 -44.18 -25.56
CA GLY A 567 37.17 -44.33 -24.79
C GLY A 567 35.89 -43.93 -25.53
N GLN A 568 35.45 -44.74 -26.50
CA GLN A 568 34.10 -44.68 -27.07
C GLN A 568 33.06 -45.13 -26.01
N ILE A 569 32.01 -44.33 -25.80
CA ILE A 569 30.66 -44.85 -25.53
C ILE A 569 29.66 -44.04 -26.34
N THR A 570 29.00 -44.74 -27.25
CA THR A 570 27.86 -44.31 -28.05
C THR A 570 26.59 -44.32 -27.21
N SER A 571 25.80 -43.25 -27.26
CA SER A 571 24.34 -43.35 -27.13
C SER A 571 23.66 -42.34 -28.07
N LYS A 572 23.10 -42.88 -29.14
CA LYS A 572 22.14 -42.21 -30.01
C LYS A 572 20.85 -41.99 -29.22
N VAL A 573 20.41 -40.75 -29.09
CA VAL A 573 19.00 -40.45 -28.84
C VAL A 573 18.54 -39.51 -29.95
N LYS A 574 17.65 -40.06 -30.77
CA LYS A 574 16.97 -39.41 -31.89
C LYS A 574 15.70 -38.79 -31.30
N ILE A 575 15.61 -37.46 -31.26
CA ILE A 575 14.37 -36.76 -30.89
C ILE A 575 13.87 -36.08 -32.15
N ASP A 576 12.78 -36.61 -32.70
CA ASP A 576 12.01 -36.03 -33.80
C ASP A 576 11.30 -34.76 -33.29
N ILE A 577 11.77 -33.59 -33.75
CA ILE A 577 11.07 -32.31 -33.52
C ILE A 577 10.16 -32.08 -34.73
N LYS A 578 8.87 -32.34 -34.52
CA LYS A 578 7.79 -32.02 -35.47
C LYS A 578 7.48 -30.53 -35.33
N THR A 579 8.01 -29.73 -36.25
CA THR A 579 7.74 -28.29 -36.37
C THR A 579 6.50 -28.09 -37.23
N GLU A 580 5.37 -27.75 -36.62
CA GLU A 580 4.20 -27.20 -37.30
C GLU A 580 4.13 -25.70 -36.96
N TYR A 581 4.63 -24.85 -37.87
CA TYR A 581 4.39 -23.41 -37.86
C TYR A 581 3.20 -23.11 -38.80
N PRO A 582 2.13 -22.43 -38.33
CA PRO A 582 1.14 -21.88 -39.22
C PRO A 582 1.68 -20.61 -39.89
N PHE A 583 1.82 -20.73 -41.20
CA PHE A 583 2.05 -19.70 -42.20
C PHE A 583 0.92 -18.64 -42.13
N TYR A 584 1.26 -17.36 -41.92
CA TYR A 584 0.37 -16.23 -42.21
C TYR A 584 0.95 -15.41 -43.36
N PRO A 585 0.17 -15.11 -44.40
CA PRO A 585 0.64 -14.41 -45.59
C PRO A 585 0.78 -12.91 -45.35
N ALA A 586 1.78 -12.33 -46.04
CA ALA A 586 1.95 -10.90 -46.21
C ALA A 586 0.99 -10.38 -47.29
N ASP A 587 0.07 -9.51 -46.90
CA ASP A 587 -0.69 -8.61 -47.78
C ASP A 587 -0.16 -7.19 -47.47
N SER A 588 0.62 -6.56 -48.33
CA SER A 588 0.29 -5.90 -49.61
C SER A 588 0.29 -4.37 -49.42
N GLU A 589 1.26 -3.72 -50.05
CA GLU A 589 1.27 -2.30 -50.36
C GLU A 589 0.07 -1.93 -51.27
N ASP A 590 -0.62 -0.83 -50.98
CA ASP A 590 -1.06 0.20 -51.96
C ASP A 590 -2.05 1.20 -51.32
N LYS A 591 -1.56 2.40 -50.98
CA LYS A 591 -2.10 3.75 -51.29
C LYS A 591 -1.68 4.84 -50.31
#